data_AF-A0A9D8L9V7-F1
#
_entry.id   AF-A0A9D8L9V7-F1
#
_cell.length_a   1.000
_cell.length_b   1.000
_cell.length_c   1.000
_cell.angle_alpha   90.00
_cell.angle_beta   90.00
_cell.angle_gamma   90.00
#
_symmetry.space_group_name_H-M   'P 1'
#
loop_
_entity.id
_entity.type
_entity.pdbx_description
1 polymer ?
#
loop_
_entity_poly.entity_id
_entity_poly.type
_entity_poly.pdbx_seq_one_letter_code
_entity_poly.pdbx_strand_id
1 'polypeptide(L)'
;MPLTKRDRAKLIRILKLLGSDQPGESASAALAAQRLVEASGLTWDAILAEQVPAKVVVHRVREWDVNHADAAEARIRQLKATTERQERQIKALRSRVNTLVERERLRRAIETDVDAN
;
A
#
# COMPACT_ATOMS: atom_id res chain seq x y z
N MET A 1 -0.79 31.79 -1.59
CA MET A 1 -0.64 30.38 -1.14
C MET A 1 -1.80 30.06 -0.22
N PRO A 2 -2.49 28.92 -0.36
CA PRO A 2 -3.59 28.59 0.55
C PRO A 2 -3.06 28.28 1.95
N LEU A 3 -3.84 28.62 3.00
CA LEU A 3 -3.49 28.32 4.38
C LEU A 3 -3.24 26.81 4.53
N THR A 4 -2.13 26.44 5.19
CA THR A 4 -1.79 25.02 5.36
C THR A 4 -2.88 24.29 6.17
N LYS A 5 -3.04 22.99 5.95
CA LYS A 5 -4.02 22.18 6.71
C LYS A 5 -3.80 22.27 8.22
N ARG A 6 -2.53 22.30 8.65
CA ARG A 6 -2.15 22.39 10.06
C ARG A 6 -2.54 23.74 10.66
N ASP A 7 -2.25 24.84 9.97
CA ASP A 7 -2.53 26.18 10.49
C ASP A 7 -4.02 26.50 10.43
N ARG A 8 -4.75 25.95 9.44
CA ARG A 8 -6.22 25.96 9.42
C ARG A 8 -6.81 25.26 10.64
N ALA A 9 -6.31 24.09 11.02
CA ALA A 9 -6.79 23.37 12.20
C ALA A 9 -6.52 24.14 13.50
N LYS A 10 -5.34 24.78 13.62
CA LYS A 10 -5.02 25.65 14.76
C LYS A 10 -5.96 26.84 14.82
N LEU A 11 -6.20 27.52 13.69
CA LEU A 11 -7.07 28.69 13.62
C LEU A 11 -8.50 28.32 14.04
N ILE A 12 -9.04 27.19 13.58
CA ILE A 12 -10.36 26.69 14.01
C ILE A 12 -10.40 26.50 15.53
N ARG A 13 -9.35 25.92 16.13
CA ARG A 13 -9.30 25.71 17.58
C ARG A 13 -9.30 27.02 18.36
N ILE A 14 -8.55 28.02 17.90
CA ILE A 14 -8.50 29.35 18.52
C ILE A 14 -9.86 30.04 18.38
N LEU A 15 -10.47 29.98 17.19
CA LEU A 15 -11.73 30.65 16.92
C LEU A 15 -12.90 30.11 17.76
N LYS A 16 -12.86 28.84 18.17
CA LYS A 16 -13.84 28.28 19.13
C LYS A 16 -13.84 29.00 20.48
N LEU A 17 -12.71 29.58 20.89
CA LEU A 17 -12.58 30.27 22.18
C LEU A 17 -13.15 31.70 22.16
N LEU A 18 -13.51 32.26 21.00
CA LEU A 18 -14.16 33.58 20.95
C LEU A 18 -15.53 33.59 21.64
N GLY A 19 -16.22 32.45 21.67
CA GLY A 19 -17.50 32.29 22.36
C GLY A 19 -17.38 31.95 23.85
N SER A 20 -16.19 32.04 24.45
CA SER A 20 -16.01 31.81 25.89
C SER A 20 -16.72 32.88 26.72
N ASP A 21 -17.31 32.47 27.84
CA ASP A 21 -17.94 33.35 28.84
C ASP A 21 -16.91 34.20 29.61
N GLN A 22 -15.62 33.95 29.41
CA GLN A 22 -14.52 34.71 29.99
C GLN A 22 -14.01 35.76 28.99
N PRO A 23 -14.25 37.07 29.23
CA PRO A 23 -13.85 38.13 28.29
C PRO A 23 -12.35 38.14 27.97
N GLY A 24 -11.51 37.77 28.95
CA GLY A 24 -10.07 37.66 28.78
C GLY A 24 -9.64 36.52 27.84
N GLU A 25 -10.36 35.40 27.85
CA GLU A 25 -10.10 34.28 26.93
C GLU A 25 -10.50 34.65 25.51
N SER A 26 -11.67 35.28 25.34
CA SER A 26 -12.14 35.75 24.03
C SER A 26 -11.18 36.78 23.42
N ALA A 27 -10.73 37.77 24.20
CA ALA A 27 -9.75 38.77 23.76
C ALA A 27 -8.40 38.13 23.38
N SER A 28 -7.93 37.17 24.18
CA SER A 28 -6.68 36.44 23.91
C SER A 28 -6.79 35.59 22.64
N ALA A 29 -7.95 34.97 22.42
CA ALA A 29 -8.23 34.18 21.23
C ALA A 29 -8.29 35.04 19.96
N ALA A 30 -8.94 36.20 20.02
CA ALA A 30 -8.97 37.15 18.91
C ALA A 30 -7.56 37.59 18.50
N LEU A 31 -6.72 37.94 19.48
CA LEU A 31 -5.33 38.34 19.25
C LEU A 31 -4.48 37.19 18.69
N ALA A 32 -4.67 35.97 19.20
CA ALA A 32 -3.97 34.78 18.69
C ALA A 32 -4.37 34.44 17.25
N ALA A 33 -5.66 34.59 16.91
CA ALA A 33 -6.16 34.40 15.55
C ALA A 33 -5.53 35.43 14.60
N GLN A 34 -5.52 36.70 14.99
CA GLN A 34 -4.93 37.78 14.20
C GLN A 34 -3.44 37.54 13.90
N ARG A 35 -2.66 37.17 14.92
CA ARG A 35 -1.23 36.85 14.74
C ARG A 35 -0.98 35.67 13.80
N LEU A 36 -1.84 34.66 13.85
CA LEU A 36 -1.71 33.49 12.99
C LEU A 36 -1.99 33.85 11.52
N VAL A 37 -3.01 34.68 11.28
CA VAL A 37 -3.33 35.19 9.94
C VAL A 37 -2.19 36.05 9.39
N GLU A 38 -1.66 36.97 10.18
CA GLU A 38 -0.49 37.79 9.81
C GLU A 38 0.75 36.94 9.50
N ALA A 39 1.06 35.95 10.34
CA ALA A 39 2.19 35.05 10.14
C ALA A 39 2.06 34.19 8.87
N SER A 40 0.82 33.94 8.42
CA SER A 40 0.55 33.23 7.17
C SER A 40 0.71 34.11 5.92
N GLY A 41 0.84 35.43 6.08
CA GLY A 41 0.91 36.40 4.98
C GLY A 41 -0.40 36.52 4.20
N LEU A 42 -1.52 36.10 4.79
CA LEU A 42 -2.86 36.15 4.18
C LEU A 42 -3.73 37.19 4.87
N THR A 43 -4.78 37.64 4.18
CA THR A 43 -5.85 38.45 4.77
C THR A 43 -7.04 37.56 5.13
N TRP A 44 -7.92 38.05 6.01
CA TRP A 44 -9.17 37.34 6.32
C TRP A 44 -10.03 37.08 5.07
N ASP A 45 -10.10 38.05 4.16
CA ASP A 45 -10.80 37.87 2.88
C ASP A 45 -10.19 36.73 2.06
N ALA A 46 -8.87 36.61 1.98
CA ALA A 46 -8.22 35.53 1.26
C ALA A 46 -8.42 34.14 1.91
N ILE A 47 -8.62 34.09 3.24
CA ILE A 47 -8.90 32.86 3.98
C ILE A 47 -10.35 32.41 3.80
N LEU A 48 -11.28 33.37 3.78
CA LEU A 48 -12.72 33.13 3.66
C LEU A 48 -13.18 32.99 2.21
N ALA A 49 -12.43 33.55 1.26
CA ALA A 49 -12.68 33.39 -0.16
C ALA A 49 -12.79 31.89 -0.47
N GLU A 50 -13.86 31.53 -1.16
CA GLU A 50 -14.02 30.18 -1.67
C GLU A 50 -12.80 29.86 -2.52
N GLN A 51 -12.01 28.89 -2.06
CA GLN A 51 -10.88 28.43 -2.84
C GLN A 51 -11.48 27.73 -4.04
N VAL A 52 -11.60 28.48 -5.15
CA VAL A 52 -11.93 27.93 -6.45
C VAL A 52 -11.01 26.74 -6.62
N PRO A 53 -11.54 25.50 -6.65
CA PRO A 53 -10.68 24.33 -6.69
C PRO A 53 -9.83 24.50 -7.94
N ALA A 54 -8.52 24.64 -7.75
CA ALA A 54 -7.58 24.67 -8.85
C ALA A 54 -7.92 23.44 -9.69
N LYS A 55 -8.37 23.67 -10.93
CA LYS A 55 -8.87 22.63 -11.83
C LYS A 55 -7.87 21.48 -11.77
N VAL A 56 -8.21 20.41 -11.07
CA VAL A 56 -7.34 19.25 -10.93
C VAL A 56 -7.36 18.63 -12.31
N VAL A 57 -6.37 18.98 -13.13
CA VAL A 57 -6.15 18.29 -14.40
C VAL A 57 -5.60 16.93 -14.02
N VAL A 58 -6.52 16.01 -13.72
CA VAL A 58 -6.23 14.58 -13.66
C VAL A 58 -5.78 14.22 -15.07
N HIS A 59 -4.46 14.29 -15.30
CA HIS A 59 -3.87 13.61 -16.44
C HIS A 59 -4.13 12.14 -16.18
N ARG A 60 -5.12 11.57 -16.89
CA ARG A 60 -5.27 10.12 -16.92
C ARG A 60 -3.93 9.59 -17.40
N VAL A 61 -3.34 8.70 -16.62
CA VAL A 61 -2.12 7.97 -16.97
C VAL A 61 -2.43 7.07 -18.17
N ARG A 62 -2.59 7.67 -19.35
CA ARG A 62 -2.64 7.01 -20.65
C ARG A 62 -1.35 7.27 -21.45
N GLU A 63 -0.46 8.12 -20.94
CA GLU A 63 0.81 8.48 -21.59
C GLU A 63 2.05 7.90 -20.90
N TRP A 64 1.89 7.12 -19.82
CA TRP A 64 2.95 6.18 -19.49
C TRP A 64 2.65 4.90 -20.25
N ASP A 65 3.24 4.82 -21.44
CA ASP A 65 3.33 3.64 -22.28
C ASP A 65 4.21 2.58 -21.59
N VAL A 66 3.87 2.21 -20.34
CA VAL A 66 4.25 0.89 -19.84
C VAL A 66 3.39 -0.03 -20.68
N ASN A 67 4.02 -0.69 -21.65
CA ASN A 67 3.37 -1.67 -22.50
C ASN A 67 2.85 -2.81 -21.62
N HIS A 68 1.65 -2.63 -21.05
CA HIS A 68 1.03 -3.54 -20.11
C HIS A 68 0.79 -4.90 -20.76
N ALA A 69 0.69 -4.92 -22.10
CA ALA A 69 0.68 -6.14 -22.89
C ALA A 69 2.03 -6.88 -22.76
N ASP A 70 3.17 -6.22 -23.02
CA ASP A 70 4.51 -6.84 -22.85
C ASP A 70 4.75 -7.30 -21.41
N ALA A 71 4.34 -6.50 -20.42
CA ALA A 71 4.48 -6.86 -19.01
C ALA A 71 3.60 -8.07 -18.64
N ALA A 72 2.39 -8.17 -19.21
CA ALA A 72 1.51 -9.33 -19.02
C ALA A 72 2.06 -10.57 -19.73
N GLU A 73 2.58 -10.43 -20.95
CA GLU A 73 3.20 -11.52 -21.70
C GLU A 73 4.46 -12.05 -21.01
N ALA A 74 5.30 -11.16 -20.47
CA ALA A 74 6.48 -11.54 -19.69
C ALA A 74 6.08 -12.35 -18.44
N ARG A 75 5.02 -11.93 -17.73
CA ARG A 75 4.48 -12.68 -16.59
C ARG A 75 3.91 -14.03 -17.00
N ILE A 76 3.19 -14.12 -18.11
CA ILE A 76 2.67 -15.39 -18.63
C ILE A 76 3.82 -16.35 -18.97
N ARG A 77 4.89 -15.85 -19.59
CA ARG A 77 6.09 -16.65 -19.91
C ARG A 77 6.77 -17.17 -18.65
N GLN A 78 6.93 -16.32 -17.64
CA GLN A 78 7.50 -16.71 -16.35
C GLN A 78 6.65 -17.77 -15.66
N LEU A 79 5.32 -17.58 -15.61
CA LEU A 79 4.41 -18.56 -15.01
C LEU A 79 4.51 -19.92 -15.69
N LYS A 80 4.46 -19.96 -17.03
CA LYS A 80 4.63 -21.21 -17.79
C LYS A 80 5.95 -21.91 -17.47
N ALA A 81 7.06 -21.17 -17.45
CA ALA A 81 8.37 -21.74 -17.10
C ALA A 81 8.40 -22.29 -15.66
N THR A 82 7.73 -21.63 -14.70
CA THR A 82 7.62 -22.14 -13.33
C THR A 82 6.77 -23.40 -13.26
N THR A 83 5.65 -23.47 -13.98
CA THR A 83 4.79 -24.65 -14.05
C THR A 83 5.54 -25.84 -14.62
N GLU A 84 6.24 -25.67 -15.75
CA GLU A 84 7.05 -26.74 -16.34
C GLU A 84 8.14 -27.25 -15.38
N ARG A 85 8.80 -26.33 -14.65
CA ARG A 85 9.81 -26.70 -13.66
C ARG A 85 9.21 -27.51 -12.51
N GLN A 86 8.06 -27.08 -11.99
CA GLN A 86 7.34 -27.76 -10.92
C GLN A 86 6.88 -29.16 -11.37
N GLU A 87 6.35 -29.28 -12.59
CA GLU A 87 5.95 -30.57 -13.17
C GLU A 87 7.13 -31.54 -13.29
N ARG A 88 8.30 -31.06 -13.75
CA ARG A 88 9.53 -31.85 -13.78
C ARG A 88 9.95 -32.31 -12.38
N GLN A 89 9.85 -31.43 -11.37
CA GLN A 89 10.17 -31.76 -9.99
C GLN A 89 9.21 -32.82 -9.44
N ILE A 90 7.91 -32.69 -9.67
CA ILE A 90 6.90 -33.68 -9.26
C ILE A 90 7.21 -35.04 -9.89
N LYS A 91 7.50 -35.07 -11.21
CA LYS A 91 7.85 -36.30 -11.91
C LYS A 91 9.10 -36.96 -11.31
N ALA A 92 10.14 -36.19 -11.05
CA ALA A 92 11.37 -36.68 -10.46
C ALA A 92 11.17 -37.22 -9.04
N LEU A 93 10.40 -36.52 -8.21
CA LEU A 93 10.08 -36.96 -6.85
C LEU A 93 9.24 -38.24 -6.85
N ARG A 94 8.22 -38.33 -7.70
CA ARG A 94 7.43 -39.56 -7.87
C ARG A 94 8.30 -40.74 -8.27
N SER A 95 9.21 -40.54 -9.23
CA SER A 95 10.14 -41.59 -9.64
C SER A 95 11.03 -42.04 -8.47
N ARG A 96 11.55 -41.11 -7.67
CA ARG A 96 12.40 -41.43 -6.50
C ARG A 96 11.61 -42.20 -5.44
N VAL A 97 10.39 -41.78 -5.15
CA VAL A 97 9.50 -42.50 -4.21
C VAL A 97 9.27 -43.93 -4.70
N ASN A 98 8.93 -44.12 -5.98
CA ASN A 98 8.72 -45.45 -6.54
C ASN A 98 9.97 -46.33 -6.41
N THR A 99 11.16 -45.81 -6.71
CA THR A 99 12.40 -46.57 -6.54
C THR A 99 12.68 -46.97 -5.10
N LEU A 100 12.34 -46.12 -4.13
CA LEU A 100 12.51 -46.42 -2.71
C LEU A 100 11.51 -47.49 -2.26
N VAL A 101 10.27 -47.41 -2.73
CA VAL A 101 9.24 -48.42 -2.48
C VAL A 101 9.65 -49.77 -3.07
N GLU A 102 10.16 -49.81 -4.30
CA GLU A 102 10.66 -51.05 -4.91
C GLU A 102 11.86 -51.64 -4.16
N ARG A 103 12.81 -50.80 -3.73
CA ARG A 103 13.94 -51.26 -2.90
C ARG A 103 13.48 -51.85 -1.58
N GLU A 104 12.49 -51.23 -0.94
CA GLU A 104 11.92 -51.70 0.31
C GLU A 104 11.16 -53.03 0.14
N ARG A 105 10.41 -53.17 -0.96
CA ARG A 105 9.75 -54.44 -1.33
C ARG A 105 10.77 -55.56 -1.51
N LEU A 106 11.84 -55.29 -2.25
CA LEU A 106 12.92 -56.27 -2.47
C LEU A 106 13.63 -56.65 -1.17
N ARG A 107 13.89 -55.67 -0.27
CA ARG A 107 14.47 -55.96 1.06
C ARG A 107 13.60 -56.91 1.87
N ARG A 108 12.29 -56.64 1.95
CA ARG A 108 11.35 -57.50 2.68
C ARG A 108 11.24 -58.90 2.09
N ALA A 109 11.25 -59.03 0.76
CA ALA A 109 11.23 -60.34 0.11
C ALA A 109 12.47 -61.18 0.45
N ILE A 110 13.66 -60.54 0.47
CA ILE A 110 14.91 -61.20 0.88
C ILE A 110 14.86 -61.60 2.36
N GLU A 111 14.34 -60.73 3.24
CA GLU A 111 14.19 -61.02 4.67
C GLU A 111 13.25 -62.21 4.91
N THR A 112 12.11 -62.27 4.21
CA THR A 112 11.17 -63.40 4.31
C THR A 112 11.74 -64.72 3.76
N ASP A 113 12.58 -64.67 2.72
CA ASP A 113 13.23 -65.88 2.16
C ASP A 113 14.33 -66.41 3.08
N VAL A 114 15.02 -65.53 3.83
CA VAL A 114 16.04 -65.92 4.83
C VAL A 114 15.39 -66.57 6.06
N ASP A 115 14.22 -66.10 6.49
CA ASP A 115 13.51 -66.68 7.65
C ASP A 115 12.79 -68.01 7.35
N ALA A 116 12.59 -68.35 6.06
CA ALA A 116 11.90 -69.57 5.63
C ALA A 116 12.82 -70.78 5.39
N ASN A 117 14.14 -70.63 5.53
CA ASN A 117 15.17 -71.63 5.23
C ASN A 117 15.98 -72.00 6.49
#